data_AF-A0A842V1J7-F1
#
_entry.id   AF-A0A842V1J7-F1
#
_cell.length_a   1.000
_cell.length_b   1.000
_cell.length_c   1.000
_cell.angle_alpha   90.00
_cell.angle_beta   90.00
_cell.angle_gamma   90.00
#
_symmetry.space_group_name_H-M   'P 1'
#
loop_
_entity.id
_entity.type
_entity.pdbx_description
1 polymer ?
#
loop_
_entity_poly.entity_id
_entity_poly.type
_entity_poly.pdbx_seq_one_letter_code
_entity_poly.pdbx_strand_id
1 'polypeptide(L)'
;MLEPLEAVEEYRTPDGTRIDLAVPEKGLAIEFENSYKWINRRVLYNAVKAKRGGFKNLVMIYPFNDKSIKRSWVNSFIEELGVNLVVMKPDKIKDIKRNLFKENY
;
A
#
# COMPACT_ATOMS: atom_id res chain seq x y z
N MET A 1 22.83 16.40 -6.87
CA MET A 1 21.47 16.71 -7.38
C MET A 1 20.70 15.42 -7.27
N LEU A 2 19.66 15.36 -6.43
CA LEU A 2 18.83 14.15 -6.31
C LEU A 2 17.91 14.11 -7.52
N GLU A 3 17.88 12.99 -8.25
CA GLU A 3 16.91 12.83 -9.33
C GLU A 3 15.48 12.87 -8.79
N PRO A 4 14.53 13.45 -9.53
CA PRO A 4 13.14 13.47 -9.12
C PRO A 4 12.60 12.04 -9.05
N LEU A 5 11.95 11.70 -7.93
CA LEU A 5 11.29 10.40 -7.78
C LEU A 5 10.15 10.30 -8.80
N GLU A 6 10.21 9.28 -9.64
CA GLU A 6 9.16 9.00 -10.61
C GLU A 6 7.99 8.28 -9.93
N ALA A 7 6.79 8.83 -10.11
CA ALA A 7 5.54 8.18 -9.73
C ALA A 7 4.85 7.69 -11.01
N VAL A 8 4.54 6.39 -11.05
CA VAL A 8 3.97 5.72 -12.23
C VAL A 8 2.51 5.36 -11.92
N GLU A 9 1.59 5.99 -12.65
CA GLU A 9 0.17 5.66 -12.60
C GLU A 9 -0.10 4.32 -13.31
N GLU A 10 -1.07 3.56 -12.79
CA GLU A 10 -1.49 2.27 -13.34
C GLU A 10 -0.34 1.28 -13.60
N TYR A 11 0.67 1.29 -12.73
CA TYR A 11 1.84 0.42 -12.80
C TYR A 11 1.43 -1.05 -12.96
N ARG A 12 2.03 -1.72 -13.95
CA ARG A 12 1.83 -3.15 -14.20
C ARG A 12 2.99 -3.95 -13.61
N THR A 13 2.68 -4.87 -12.71
CA THR A 13 3.63 -5.85 -12.20
C THR A 13 4.06 -6.81 -13.32
N PRO A 14 5.19 -7.53 -13.18
CA PRO A 14 5.66 -8.47 -14.21
C PRO A 14 4.66 -9.57 -14.61
N ASP A 15 3.71 -9.89 -13.73
CA ASP A 15 2.61 -10.82 -13.99
C ASP A 15 1.32 -10.18 -14.52
N GLY A 16 1.37 -8.89 -14.86
CA GLY A 16 0.28 -8.14 -15.50
C GLY A 16 -0.72 -7.48 -14.54
N THR A 17 -0.55 -7.65 -13.23
CA THR A 17 -1.47 -7.05 -12.25
C THR A 17 -1.26 -5.53 -12.14
N ARG A 18 -2.36 -4.79 -11.96
CA ARG A 18 -2.30 -3.32 -11.82
C ARG A 18 -2.14 -2.90 -10.35
N ILE A 19 -1.23 -1.95 -10.13
CA ILE A 19 -1.13 -1.10 -8.94
C ILE A 19 -1.53 0.31 -9.38
N ASP A 20 -2.42 0.97 -8.64
CA ASP A 20 -2.98 2.26 -9.08
C ASP A 20 -1.91 3.36 -9.19
N LEU A 21 -0.97 3.40 -8.24
CA LEU A 21 0.18 4.31 -8.27
C LEU A 21 1.40 3.64 -7.63
N ALA A 22 2.55 3.72 -8.28
CA ALA A 22 3.80 3.17 -7.78
C ALA A 22 4.91 4.21 -7.73
N VAL A 23 5.78 4.11 -6.73
CA VAL A 23 7.07 4.82 -6.67
C VAL A 23 8.16 3.75 -6.52
N PRO A 24 8.59 3.13 -7.64
CA PRO A 24 9.46 1.94 -7.62
C PRO A 24 10.76 2.13 -6.85
N GLU A 25 11.42 3.29 -7.00
CA GLU A 25 12.67 3.61 -6.31
C GLU A 25 12.52 3.65 -4.78
N LYS A 26 11.31 3.88 -4.27
CA LYS A 26 10.99 3.84 -2.84
C LYS A 26 10.40 2.50 -2.40
N GLY A 27 10.25 1.55 -3.32
CA GLY A 27 9.55 0.30 -3.08
C GLY A 27 8.14 0.52 -2.53
N LEU A 28 7.46 1.58 -2.99
CA LEU A 28 6.13 1.99 -2.53
C LEU A 28 5.07 1.73 -3.60
N ALA A 29 4.04 0.98 -3.21
CA ALA A 29 2.78 0.83 -3.94
C ALA A 29 1.66 1.58 -3.22
N ILE A 30 0.74 2.18 -3.97
CA ILE A 30 -0.44 2.89 -3.46
C ILE A 30 -1.68 2.35 -4.18
N GLU A 31 -2.70 1.99 -3.41
CA GLU A 31 -3.99 1.48 -3.90
C GLU A 31 -5.15 2.33 -3.37
N PHE A 32 -6.07 2.72 -4.25
CA PHE A 32 -7.23 3.52 -3.88
C PHE A 32 -8.47 2.61 -3.77
N GLU A 33 -8.76 2.16 -2.55
CA GLU A 33 -9.89 1.28 -2.30
C GLU A 33 -11.15 2.06 -1.91
N ASN A 34 -12.09 2.17 -2.84
CA ASN A 34 -13.38 2.84 -2.62
C ASN A 34 -14.54 1.87 -2.32
N SER A 35 -14.25 0.63 -1.93
CA SER A 35 -15.26 -0.39 -1.60
C SER A 35 -15.10 -0.92 -0.18
N TYR A 36 -16.15 -0.82 0.64
CA TYR A 36 -16.19 -1.47 1.95
C TYR A 36 -16.36 -3.00 1.88
N LYS A 37 -16.95 -3.47 0.78
CA LYS A 37 -17.28 -4.88 0.56
C LYS A 37 -15.98 -5.68 0.43
N TRP A 38 -15.87 -6.72 1.26
CA TRP A 38 -14.82 -7.75 1.16
C TRP A 38 -13.42 -7.18 1.41
N ILE A 39 -13.35 -6.11 2.21
CA ILE A 39 -12.13 -5.31 2.38
C ILE A 39 -10.92 -6.14 2.84
N ASN A 40 -11.09 -7.11 3.73
CA ASN A 40 -9.98 -7.96 4.16
C ASN A 40 -9.39 -8.79 3.01
N ARG A 41 -10.22 -9.24 2.07
CA ARG A 41 -9.74 -9.95 0.86
C ARG A 41 -9.04 -9.01 -0.11
N ARG A 42 -9.55 -7.77 -0.24
CA ARG A 42 -8.94 -6.73 -1.06
C ARG A 42 -7.57 -6.31 -0.52
N VAL A 43 -7.48 -6.08 0.79
CA VAL A 43 -6.21 -5.80 1.49
C VAL A 43 -5.20 -6.91 1.25
N LEU A 44 -5.61 -8.16 1.43
CA LEU A 44 -4.76 -9.32 1.18
C LEU A 44 -4.29 -9.37 -0.28
N TYR A 45 -5.22 -9.22 -1.23
CA TYR A 45 -4.90 -9.22 -2.65
C TYR A 45 -3.91 -8.11 -3.01
N ASN A 46 -4.14 -6.89 -2.52
CA ASN A 46 -3.27 -5.73 -2.75
C ASN A 46 -1.87 -5.94 -2.16
N ALA A 47 -1.76 -6.55 -0.98
CA ALA A 47 -0.46 -6.88 -0.40
C ALA A 47 0.30 -7.94 -1.22
N VAL A 48 -0.40 -8.98 -1.72
CA VAL A 48 0.20 -9.98 -2.60
C VAL A 48 0.66 -9.34 -3.92
N LYS A 49 -0.14 -8.44 -4.51
CA LYS A 49 0.26 -7.66 -5.69
C LYS A 49 1.54 -6.86 -5.43
N ALA A 50 1.57 -6.09 -4.34
CA ALA A 50 2.72 -5.29 -3.96
C ALA A 50 3.98 -6.16 -3.81
N LYS A 51 3.88 -7.27 -3.08
CA LYS A 51 4.99 -8.23 -2.92
C LYS A 51 5.52 -8.75 -4.24
N ARG A 52 4.61 -9.16 -5.14
CA ARG A 52 4.97 -9.71 -6.46
C ARG A 52 5.52 -8.66 -7.41
N GLY A 53 5.13 -7.40 -7.23
CA GLY A 53 5.73 -6.24 -7.89
C GLY A 53 7.08 -5.80 -7.30
N GLY A 54 7.57 -6.46 -6.24
CA GLY A 54 8.82 -6.09 -5.56
C GLY A 54 8.70 -4.91 -4.59
N PHE A 55 7.48 -4.43 -4.31
CA PHE A 55 7.23 -3.34 -3.38
C PHE A 55 7.21 -3.84 -1.93
N LYS A 56 8.03 -3.24 -1.08
CA LYS A 56 8.08 -3.54 0.36
C LYS A 56 7.02 -2.78 1.15
N ASN A 57 6.54 -1.65 0.62
CA ASN A 57 5.58 -0.78 1.28
C ASN A 57 4.30 -0.69 0.46
N LEU A 58 3.16 -0.88 1.12
CA LEU A 58 1.84 -0.69 0.53
C LEU A 58 1.07 0.34 1.34
N VAL A 59 0.64 1.41 0.69
CA VAL A 59 -0.35 2.34 1.24
C VAL A 59 -1.69 2.05 0.60
N MET A 60 -2.69 1.79 1.43
CA MET A 60 -4.07 1.67 0.97
C MET A 60 -4.85 2.92 1.41
N ILE A 61 -5.31 3.68 0.43
CA ILE A 61 -6.22 4.82 0.66
C ILE A 61 -7.64 4.27 0.74
N TYR A 62 -8.23 4.36 1.94
CA TYR A 62 -9.51 3.73 2.25
C TYR A 62 -10.41 4.68 3.03
N PRO A 63 -11.55 5.13 2.48
CA PRO A 63 -12.37 6.17 3.10
C PRO A 63 -13.26 5.65 4.24
N PHE A 64 -13.41 4.33 4.42
CA PHE A 64 -14.30 3.75 5.43
C PHE A 64 -13.56 3.34 6.72
N ASN A 65 -14.29 2.81 7.69
CA ASN A 65 -13.72 2.38 8.97
C ASN A 65 -12.78 1.18 8.78
N ASP A 66 -11.55 1.29 9.27
CA ASP A 66 -10.49 0.29 9.10
C ASP A 66 -10.38 -0.71 10.27
N LYS A 67 -11.28 -0.65 11.27
CA LYS A 67 -11.27 -1.57 12.43
C LYS A 67 -11.30 -3.04 12.01
N SER A 68 -12.03 -3.39 10.96
CA SER A 68 -12.10 -4.76 10.45
C SER A 68 -10.78 -5.24 9.85
N ILE A 69 -10.01 -4.33 9.26
CA ILE A 69 -8.69 -4.62 8.70
C ILE A 69 -7.71 -4.77 9.87
N LYS A 70 -7.66 -3.77 10.78
CA LYS A 70 -6.76 -3.74 11.95
C LYS A 70 -6.85 -4.97 12.84
N ARG A 71 -8.06 -5.51 13.01
CA ARG A 71 -8.32 -6.69 13.86
C ARG A 71 -8.29 -8.02 13.09
N SER A 72 -8.00 -7.99 11.79
CA SER A 72 -7.96 -9.20 10.97
C SER A 72 -6.59 -9.89 11.07
N TRP A 73 -6.61 -11.22 11.06
CA TRP A 73 -5.41 -12.06 10.86
C TRP A 73 -4.65 -11.71 9.57
N VAL A 74 -5.32 -11.09 8.60
CA VAL A 74 -4.73 -10.65 7.34
C VAL A 74 -3.54 -9.72 7.56
N ASN A 75 -3.54 -8.87 8.61
CA ASN A 75 -2.37 -8.01 8.89
C ASN A 75 -1.14 -8.81 9.28
N SER A 76 -1.30 -9.82 10.14
CA SER A 76 -0.20 -10.70 10.54
C SER A 76 0.37 -11.45 9.34
N PHE A 77 -0.50 -11.95 8.46
CA PHE A 77 -0.06 -12.60 7.23
C PHE A 77 0.67 -11.64 6.28
N ILE A 78 0.23 -10.38 6.19
CA ILE A 78 0.90 -9.36 5.35
C ILE A 78 2.29 -9.01 5.89
N GLU A 79 2.44 -8.96 7.21
CA GLU A 79 3.75 -8.80 7.86
C GLU A 79 4.66 -10.00 7.57
N GLU A 80 4.15 -11.23 7.65
CA GLU A 80 4.88 -12.46 7.26
C GLU A 80 5.30 -12.46 5.78
N LEU A 81 4.48 -11.90 4.88
CA LEU A 81 4.84 -11.69 3.48
C LEU A 81 5.98 -10.67 3.30
N GLY A 82 6.34 -9.92 4.34
CA GLY A 82 7.35 -8.87 4.31
C GLY A 82 6.88 -7.62 3.60
N VAL A 83 5.59 -7.30 3.70
CA VAL A 83 4.99 -6.06 3.18
C VAL A 83 4.53 -5.18 4.34
N ASN A 84 5.02 -3.95 4.37
CA ASN A 84 4.57 -2.94 5.33
C ASN A 84 3.28 -2.30 4.84
N LEU A 85 2.14 -2.68 5.44
CA LEU A 85 0.84 -2.09 5.11
C LEU A 85 0.54 -0.87 5.98
N VAL A 86 0.19 0.23 5.33
CA VAL A 86 -0.40 1.42 5.96
C VAL A 86 -1.79 1.65 5.36
N VAL A 87 -2.82 1.63 6.19
CA VAL A 87 -4.17 2.03 5.78
C VAL A 87 -4.41 3.45 6.24
N MET A 88 -4.78 4.33 5.32
CA MET A 88 -5.05 5.73 5.64
C MET A 88 -6.31 6.25 4.96
N LYS A 89 -6.89 7.29 5.57
CA LYS A 89 -8.03 8.00 5.01
C LYS A 89 -7.55 8.99 3.93
N PRO A 90 -8.40 9.33 2.94
CA PRO A 90 -8.03 10.28 1.90
C PRO A 90 -7.53 11.64 2.41
N ASP A 91 -8.11 12.15 3.51
CA ASP A 91 -7.72 13.43 4.13
C ASP A 91 -6.32 13.38 4.79
N LYS A 92 -5.73 12.18 4.94
CA LYS A 92 -4.42 11.95 5.56
C LYS A 92 -3.30 11.67 4.55
N ILE A 93 -3.57 11.74 3.24
CA ILE A 93 -2.55 11.50 2.20
C ILE A 93 -1.35 12.46 2.34
N LYS A 94 -1.59 13.71 2.76
CA LYS A 94 -0.51 14.69 2.98
C LYS A 94 0.52 14.23 4.03
N ASP A 95 0.13 13.33 4.93
CA ASP A 95 0.97 12.80 6.00
C ASP A 95 1.66 11.47 5.63
N ILE A 96 1.62 11.05 4.36
CA ILE A 96 2.13 9.73 3.92
C ILE A 96 3.60 9.51 4.30
N LYS A 97 4.44 10.56 4.22
CA LYS A 97 5.85 10.51 4.62
C LYS A 97 6.04 10.13 6.09
N ARG A 98 5.25 10.74 6.99
CA ARG A 98 5.32 10.49 8.44
C ARG A 98 4.93 9.06 8.81
N ASN A 99 4.05 8.44 8.02
CA ASN A 99 3.53 7.11 8.31
C ASN A 99 4.38 5.98 7.72
N LEU A 100 5.06 6.23 6.58
CA LEU A 100 5.89 5.23 5.90
C LEU A 100 7.34 5.21 6.36
N PHE A 101 7.92 6.37 6.69
CA PHE A 101 9.35 6.51 6.94
C PHE A 101 9.61 6.96 8.38
N LYS A 102 9.14 6.15 9.35
CA LYS A 102 9.63 6.28 10.73
C LYS A 102 11.09 5.82 10.78
N GLU A 103 12.00 6.69 10.34
CA GLU A 103 13.41 6.64 10.72
C GLU A 103 13.75 7.93 11.47
N ASN A 104 13.99 7.72 12.77
CA ASN A 104 14.98 8.39 13.62
C ASN A 104 15.36 9.84 13.27
N TYR A 105 14.73 10.80 13.95
CA TYR A 105 15.43 11.96 14.48
C TYR A 105 15.62 11.74 15.98
#